data_AF-A0AAU6JSP8-F1
#
_entry.id   AF-A0AAU6JSP8-F1
#
_cell.length_a   1.000
_cell.length_b   1.000
_cell.length_c   1.000
_cell.angle_alpha   90.00
_cell.angle_beta   90.00
_cell.angle_gamma   90.00
#
_symmetry.space_group_name_H-M   'P 1'
#
loop_
_entity.id
_entity.type
_entity.pdbx_description
1 polymer ?
#
loop_
_entity_poly.entity_id
_entity_poly.type
_entity_poly.pdbx_seq_one_letter_code
_entity_poly.pdbx_strand_id
1 'polypeptide(L)'
;MTEHFAQQVPHHQPSVPGLPPEHAPAVHAYANAFCARPRDATDLAVQVLARGSRQHGPALRTDLLADVRRTADSWLHEGREGLLRQEFRDWSKRAADTFGPVDTLHRVERGSVLLAAFEQLPEQQRAALWLCLAEPEETVSAARILNTTVEFADSLAQSARSRLVDTFLRVRAGRTADPQCLRYGAMLGAIARGTHREAPADLQQHLDTCDFCTVDLTLLRTLAVGDAEDVRRLLVDQILVWGGAAYRKARSGDRVPSREPATPASSASPVRPTGNGGHRAEDRGRRRPVLVVAVTVAVTAVLTTGVLRLLAGSGSAEGAERPQATATASIAPSSVAAATTDTITLKSVSTGRCVNGPATDASPGSGPAPAADPVLAACDGGRTQEWQVVRLTKGAVALVNVGSRLCLDIAGYRVAGDGMQQRPCAYEQGASAPFPEDQAFLPRAAAGDSFVLVCQDNPEIAIGERDGKLSMRTTTLTNKAVRFTSDEEAASALGL
;
A
#
# COMPACT_ATOMS: atom_id res chain seq x y z
N MET A 1 57.06 -6.14 31.01
CA MET A 1 55.90 -5.37 31.48
C MET A 1 55.55 -4.39 30.36
N THR A 2 54.74 -4.83 29.40
CA THR A 2 54.13 -3.98 28.37
C THR A 2 53.04 -4.82 27.71
N GLU A 3 51.82 -4.62 28.21
CA GLU A 3 50.61 -5.25 27.72
C GLU A 3 50.23 -4.64 26.36
N HIS A 4 50.01 -5.49 25.35
CA HIS A 4 49.39 -5.07 24.09
C HIS A 4 47.88 -4.95 24.30
N PHE A 5 47.42 -3.72 24.53
CA PHE A 5 46.00 -3.39 24.43
C PHE A 5 45.56 -3.49 22.96
N ALA A 6 44.82 -4.55 22.64
CA ALA A 6 44.04 -4.62 21.41
C ALA A 6 42.94 -3.56 21.46
N GLN A 7 43.07 -2.52 20.64
CA GLN A 7 42.00 -1.55 20.39
C GLN A 7 40.81 -2.27 19.75
N GLN A 8 39.77 -2.50 20.55
CA GLN A 8 38.44 -2.82 20.05
C GLN A 8 37.94 -1.62 19.25
N VAL A 9 37.90 -1.78 17.92
CA VAL A 9 37.20 -0.88 17.02
C VAL A 9 35.71 -1.00 17.36
N PRO A 10 35.01 0.07 17.75
CA PRO A 10 33.57 0.02 17.94
C PRO A 10 32.94 -0.38 16.61
N HIS A 11 32.25 -1.52 16.59
CA HIS A 11 31.40 -1.88 15.46
C HIS A 11 30.38 -0.76 15.25
N HIS A 12 30.63 0.07 14.25
CA HIS A 12 29.63 0.99 13.74
C HIS A 12 28.52 0.12 13.16
N GLN A 13 27.40 -0.01 13.89
CA GLN A 13 26.18 -0.52 13.29
C GLN A 13 25.88 0.37 12.08
N PRO A 14 25.71 -0.19 10.86
CA PRO A 14 25.28 0.62 9.75
C PRO A 14 23.93 1.23 10.11
N SER A 15 23.86 2.55 10.04
CA SER A 15 22.67 3.35 10.27
C SER A 15 21.52 2.77 9.46
N VAL A 16 20.44 2.37 10.13
CA VAL A 16 19.15 2.16 9.45
C VAL A 16 18.87 3.45 8.68
N PRO A 17 18.61 3.41 7.35
CA PRO A 17 18.24 4.61 6.62
C PRO A 17 17.03 5.23 7.33
N GLY A 18 17.23 6.39 7.96
CA GLY A 18 16.19 7.04 8.72
C GLY A 18 15.08 7.44 7.78
N LEU A 19 13.89 6.89 7.98
CA LEU A 19 12.68 7.35 7.29
C LEU A 19 12.53 8.86 7.52
N PRO A 20 12.21 9.68 6.50
CA PRO A 20 12.17 11.12 6.67
C PRO A 20 11.14 11.54 7.75
N PRO A 21 11.52 12.44 8.68
CA PRO A 21 10.68 12.81 9.82
C PRO A 21 9.34 13.43 9.40
N GLU A 22 9.23 13.96 8.18
CA GLU A 22 7.98 14.51 7.66
C GLU A 22 6.84 13.49 7.52
N HIS A 23 7.10 12.18 7.48
CA HIS A 23 6.03 11.18 7.38
C HIS A 23 5.47 10.75 8.73
N ALA A 24 6.24 10.88 9.81
CA ALA A 24 5.87 10.39 11.13
C ALA A 24 4.52 10.95 11.65
N PRO A 25 4.21 12.27 11.53
CA PRO A 25 2.93 12.80 12.01
C PRO A 25 1.71 12.18 11.32
N ALA A 26 1.80 11.91 10.03
CA ALA A 26 0.72 11.26 9.29
C ALA A 26 0.54 9.79 9.70
N VAL A 27 1.64 9.06 9.89
CA VAL A 27 1.62 7.67 10.37
C VAL A 27 0.98 7.61 11.77
N HIS A 28 1.38 8.49 12.69
CA HIS A 28 0.77 8.58 14.02
C HIS A 28 -0.70 8.99 13.97
N ALA A 29 -1.08 9.97 13.14
CA ALA A 29 -2.47 10.38 12.98
C ALA A 29 -3.36 9.22 12.53
N TYR A 30 -2.85 8.38 11.62
CA TYR A 30 -3.61 7.23 11.14
C TYR A 30 -3.64 6.09 12.16
N ALA A 31 -2.54 5.82 12.85
CA ALA A 31 -2.50 4.84 13.94
C ALA A 31 -3.51 5.16 15.06
N ASN A 32 -3.72 6.45 15.37
CA ASN A 32 -4.74 6.89 16.34
C ASN A 32 -6.17 6.60 15.89
N ALA A 33 -6.42 6.41 14.58
CA ALA A 33 -7.73 5.94 14.14
C ALA A 33 -8.00 4.52 14.67
N PHE A 34 -6.99 3.65 14.74
CA PHE A 34 -7.15 2.23 15.07
C PHE A 34 -7.10 1.92 16.57
N CYS A 35 -6.31 2.65 17.34
CA CYS A 35 -6.03 2.33 18.75
C CYS A 35 -6.89 3.13 19.73
N ALA A 36 -7.31 2.49 20.82
CA ALA A 36 -8.12 3.14 21.85
C ALA A 36 -7.30 4.07 22.75
N ARG A 37 -6.03 3.71 23.02
CA ARG A 37 -5.11 4.49 23.84
C ARG A 37 -4.01 5.14 22.99
N PRO A 38 -3.59 6.38 23.30
CA PRO A 38 -2.50 7.06 22.57
C PRO A 38 -1.16 6.29 22.58
N ARG A 39 -0.87 5.56 23.67
CA ARG A 39 0.33 4.72 23.78
C ARG A 39 0.31 3.58 22.76
N ASP A 40 -0.81 2.87 22.66
CA ASP A 40 -0.99 1.76 21.72
C ASP A 40 -0.87 2.28 20.26
N ALA A 41 -1.41 3.47 19.96
CA ALA A 41 -1.23 4.14 18.66
C ALA A 41 0.23 4.49 18.37
N THR A 42 0.97 4.92 19.40
CA THR A 42 2.41 5.21 19.30
C THR A 42 3.19 3.94 18.99
N ASP A 43 2.89 2.84 19.68
CA ASP A 43 3.54 1.55 19.47
C ASP A 43 3.28 1.03 18.05
N LEU A 44 2.05 1.16 17.54
CA LEU A 44 1.70 0.80 16.17
C LEU A 44 2.48 1.65 15.15
N ALA A 45 2.50 2.97 15.32
CA ALA A 45 3.23 3.87 14.44
C ALA A 45 4.74 3.59 14.45
N VAL A 46 5.34 3.42 15.63
CA VAL A 46 6.76 3.07 15.77
C VAL A 46 7.07 1.74 15.10
N GLN A 47 6.19 0.73 15.23
CA GLN A 47 6.36 -0.56 14.55
C GLN A 47 6.41 -0.41 13.03
N VAL A 48 5.56 0.44 12.45
CA VAL A 48 5.54 0.74 11.00
C VAL A 48 6.80 1.51 10.59
N LEU A 49 7.12 2.60 11.29
CA LEU A 49 8.28 3.45 10.98
C LEU A 49 9.61 2.70 11.11
N ALA A 50 9.75 1.85 12.13
CA ALA A 50 10.95 1.03 12.33
C ALA A 50 11.09 -0.09 11.29
N ARG A 51 9.98 -0.58 10.74
CA ARG A 51 9.99 -1.52 9.61
C ARG A 51 10.45 -0.82 8.32
N GLY A 52 10.07 0.45 8.15
CA GLY A 52 10.29 1.22 6.93
C GLY A 52 9.42 0.74 5.76
N SER A 53 9.34 1.54 4.69
CA SER A 53 8.71 1.12 3.44
C SER A 53 9.74 0.46 2.52
N ARG A 54 9.31 -0.53 1.75
CA ARG A 54 10.13 -1.08 0.65
C ARG A 54 10.25 -0.11 -0.52
N GLN A 55 9.16 0.60 -0.77
CA GLN A 55 9.09 1.61 -1.82
C GLN A 55 9.69 2.90 -1.27
N HIS A 56 10.74 3.35 -1.95
CA HIS A 56 11.33 4.65 -1.72
C HIS A 56 10.90 5.54 -2.88
N GLY A 57 10.40 6.73 -2.59
CA GLY A 57 9.91 7.60 -3.65
C GLY A 57 8.92 8.63 -3.13
N PRO A 58 8.40 9.47 -4.04
CA PRO A 58 7.50 10.55 -3.66
C PRO A 58 6.19 10.04 -3.04
N ALA A 59 5.76 8.81 -3.38
CA ALA A 59 4.54 8.20 -2.86
C ALA A 59 4.69 7.53 -1.48
N LEU A 60 5.86 7.62 -0.85
CA LEU A 60 6.18 6.97 0.43
C LEU A 60 5.12 7.21 1.52
N ARG A 61 4.50 8.41 1.54
CA ARG A 61 3.43 8.73 2.49
C ARG A 61 2.26 7.75 2.42
N THR A 62 1.75 7.43 1.23
CA THR A 62 0.60 6.53 1.09
C THR A 62 0.96 5.08 1.37
N ASP A 63 2.19 4.69 1.03
CA ASP A 63 2.66 3.32 1.26
C ASP A 63 2.78 3.05 2.78
N LEU A 64 3.30 4.01 3.55
CA LEU A 64 3.33 3.93 5.02
C LEU A 64 1.94 3.89 5.66
N LEU A 65 0.97 4.64 5.11
CA LEU A 65 -0.41 4.60 5.59
C LEU A 65 -1.07 3.24 5.30
N ALA A 66 -0.78 2.64 4.14
CA ALA A 66 -1.18 1.26 3.88
C ALA A 66 -0.55 0.28 4.88
N ASP A 67 0.72 0.47 5.25
CA ASP A 67 1.39 -0.37 6.25
C ASP A 67 0.81 -0.20 7.67
N VAL A 68 0.29 0.98 8.02
CA VAL A 68 -0.46 1.20 9.27
C VAL A 68 -1.70 0.31 9.31
N ARG A 69 -2.56 0.35 8.29
CA ARG A 69 -3.79 -0.46 8.29
C ARG A 69 -3.50 -1.96 8.27
N ARG A 70 -2.47 -2.39 7.54
CA ARG A 70 -2.05 -3.81 7.48
C ARG A 70 -1.46 -4.28 8.80
N THR A 71 -0.69 -3.42 9.48
CA THR A 71 -0.18 -3.73 10.81
C THR A 71 -1.32 -3.77 11.84
N ALA A 72 -2.30 -2.87 11.76
CA ALA A 72 -3.48 -2.92 12.61
C ALA A 72 -4.30 -4.20 12.41
N ASP A 73 -4.44 -4.66 11.18
CA ASP A 73 -5.09 -5.93 10.83
C ASP A 73 -4.31 -7.13 11.38
N SER A 74 -2.98 -7.15 11.27
CA SER A 74 -2.17 -8.23 11.87
C SER A 74 -2.35 -8.34 13.39
N TRP A 75 -2.56 -7.22 14.08
CA TRP A 75 -2.81 -7.22 15.53
C TRP A 75 -4.12 -7.93 15.91
N LEU A 76 -5.11 -8.00 15.01
CA LEU A 76 -6.34 -8.78 15.23
C LEU A 76 -6.04 -10.27 15.37
N HIS A 77 -5.07 -10.79 14.60
CA HIS A 77 -4.75 -12.22 14.58
C HIS A 77 -3.66 -12.62 15.57
N GLU A 78 -2.85 -11.66 16.04
CA GLU A 78 -1.74 -11.90 16.97
C GLU A 78 -2.15 -11.83 18.46
N GLY A 79 -3.45 -11.86 18.77
CA GLY A 79 -3.94 -11.73 20.15
C GLY A 79 -3.78 -10.33 20.74
N ARG A 80 -3.57 -9.32 19.88
CA ARG A 80 -3.43 -7.89 20.26
C ARG A 80 -4.68 -7.07 19.95
N GLU A 81 -5.79 -7.74 19.62
CA GLU A 81 -7.08 -7.15 19.29
C GLU A 81 -7.63 -6.22 20.38
N GLY A 82 -7.29 -6.46 21.66
CA GLY A 82 -7.69 -5.63 22.79
C GLY A 82 -7.04 -4.23 22.83
N LEU A 83 -5.97 -4.01 22.05
CA LEU A 83 -5.32 -2.70 21.89
C LEU A 83 -6.04 -1.83 20.83
N LEU A 84 -6.83 -2.47 19.96
CA LEU A 84 -7.56 -1.81 18.90
C LEU A 84 -8.90 -1.27 19.41
N ARG A 85 -9.53 -0.40 18.63
CA ARG A 85 -10.86 0.15 18.89
C ARG A 85 -11.95 -0.86 18.54
N GLN A 86 -13.06 -0.81 19.26
CA GLN A 86 -14.20 -1.71 19.03
C GLN A 86 -14.76 -1.52 17.61
N GLU A 87 -14.82 -0.29 17.13
CA GLU A 87 -15.36 0.06 15.82
C GLU A 87 -14.55 -0.57 14.66
N PHE A 88 -13.23 -0.71 14.83
CA PHE A 88 -12.37 -1.41 13.87
C PHE A 88 -12.57 -2.92 13.92
N ARG A 89 -12.65 -3.51 15.12
CA ARG A 89 -12.96 -4.94 15.27
C ARG A 89 -14.30 -5.30 14.65
N ASP A 90 -15.33 -4.51 14.90
CA ASP A 90 -16.67 -4.72 14.35
C ASP A 90 -16.69 -4.55 12.82
N TRP A 91 -15.93 -3.57 12.31
CA TRP A 91 -15.74 -3.41 10.87
C TRP A 91 -15.07 -4.63 10.25
N SER A 92 -13.98 -5.14 10.87
CA SER A 92 -13.26 -6.32 10.38
C SER A 92 -14.17 -7.55 10.36
N LYS A 93 -14.99 -7.75 11.41
CA LYS A 93 -15.99 -8.82 11.44
C LYS A 93 -17.00 -8.72 10.29
N ARG A 94 -17.59 -7.54 10.05
CA ARG A 94 -18.51 -7.35 8.91
C ARG A 94 -17.83 -7.52 7.56
N ALA A 95 -16.57 -7.11 7.46
CA ALA A 95 -15.77 -7.34 6.26
C ALA A 95 -15.53 -8.83 6.05
N ALA A 96 -15.26 -9.61 7.11
CA ALA A 96 -15.13 -11.06 7.04
C ALA A 96 -16.43 -11.75 6.62
N ASP A 97 -17.60 -11.23 7.03
CA ASP A 97 -18.89 -11.76 6.58
C ASP A 97 -19.10 -11.56 5.06
N THR A 98 -18.63 -10.43 4.51
CA THR A 98 -18.79 -10.08 3.09
C THR A 98 -17.70 -10.69 2.20
N PHE A 99 -16.44 -10.61 2.62
CA PHE A 99 -15.26 -10.99 1.85
C PHE A 99 -14.67 -12.34 2.29
N GLY A 100 -15.18 -12.95 3.35
CA GLY A 100 -14.66 -14.18 3.96
C GLY A 100 -13.56 -13.90 5.00
N PRO A 101 -13.37 -14.80 5.99
CA PRO A 101 -12.57 -14.53 7.20
C PRO A 101 -11.04 -14.55 7.02
N VAL A 102 -10.53 -15.25 6.01
CA VAL A 102 -9.07 -15.38 5.73
C VAL A 102 -8.59 -14.15 4.95
N ASP A 103 -7.44 -13.54 5.17
CA ASP A 103 -6.97 -12.36 4.38
C ASP A 103 -8.04 -11.27 4.15
N THR A 104 -8.89 -11.03 5.15
CA THR A 104 -10.09 -10.18 5.02
C THR A 104 -9.71 -8.81 4.47
N LEU A 105 -8.73 -8.13 5.08
CA LEU A 105 -8.27 -6.82 4.65
C LEU A 105 -7.73 -6.84 3.21
N HIS A 106 -6.93 -7.86 2.84
CA HIS A 106 -6.37 -7.95 1.49
C HIS A 106 -7.47 -8.07 0.44
N ARG A 107 -8.54 -8.82 0.73
CA ARG A 107 -9.70 -8.91 -0.17
C ARG A 107 -10.52 -7.61 -0.22
N VAL A 108 -10.64 -6.89 0.89
CA VAL A 108 -11.23 -5.54 0.89
C VAL A 108 -10.40 -4.59 0.02
N GLU A 109 -9.08 -4.54 0.20
CA GLU A 109 -8.16 -3.71 -0.59
C GLU A 109 -8.28 -4.04 -2.08
N ARG A 110 -8.25 -5.33 -2.43
CA ARG A 110 -8.40 -5.80 -3.83
C ARG A 110 -9.79 -5.52 -4.39
N GLY A 111 -10.84 -5.56 -3.57
CA GLY A 111 -12.21 -5.26 -3.98
C GLY A 111 -12.40 -3.78 -4.34
N SER A 112 -11.62 -2.88 -3.75
CA SER A 112 -11.71 -1.44 -4.03
C SER A 112 -11.17 -1.10 -5.43
N VAL A 113 -12.07 -0.69 -6.33
CA VAL A 113 -11.71 -0.22 -7.68
C VAL A 113 -10.93 1.09 -7.61
N LEU A 114 -11.29 2.00 -6.68
CA LEU A 114 -10.62 3.29 -6.55
C LEU A 114 -9.21 3.16 -5.97
N LEU A 115 -9.01 2.33 -4.94
CA LEU A 115 -7.67 2.08 -4.41
C LEU A 115 -6.78 1.45 -5.48
N ALA A 116 -7.27 0.42 -6.19
CA ALA A 116 -6.51 -0.20 -7.28
C ALA A 116 -6.21 0.78 -8.42
N ALA A 117 -7.14 1.68 -8.74
CA ALA A 117 -6.91 2.71 -9.74
C ALA A 117 -5.87 3.74 -9.28
N PHE A 118 -5.88 4.11 -8.01
CA PHE A 118 -4.88 4.98 -7.40
C PHE A 118 -3.49 4.33 -7.44
N GLU A 119 -3.38 3.05 -7.09
CA GLU A 119 -2.12 2.29 -7.11
C GLU A 119 -1.52 2.13 -8.53
N GLN A 120 -2.34 2.16 -9.58
CA GLN A 120 -1.88 2.14 -10.97
C GLN A 120 -1.34 3.49 -11.49
N LEU A 121 -1.47 4.57 -10.71
CA LEU A 121 -0.87 5.85 -11.08
C LEU A 121 0.66 5.84 -10.85
N PRO A 122 1.44 6.52 -11.70
CA PRO A 122 2.84 6.82 -11.44
C PRO A 122 3.06 7.43 -10.05
N GLU A 123 4.19 7.13 -9.40
CA GLU A 123 4.44 7.54 -8.01
C GLU A 123 4.33 9.05 -7.78
N GLN A 124 4.86 9.86 -8.70
CA GLN A 124 4.76 11.32 -8.62
C GLN A 124 3.30 11.80 -8.64
N GLN A 125 2.44 11.12 -9.41
CA GLN A 125 1.00 11.44 -9.47
C GLN A 125 0.26 11.01 -8.21
N ARG A 126 0.57 9.82 -7.67
CA ARG A 126 0.05 9.37 -6.36
C ARG A 126 0.41 10.36 -5.26
N ALA A 127 1.67 10.79 -5.23
CA ALA A 127 2.19 11.74 -4.26
C ALA A 127 1.54 13.12 -4.37
N ALA A 128 1.44 13.69 -5.57
CA ALA A 128 0.79 14.98 -5.79
C ALA A 128 -0.70 14.91 -5.40
N LEU A 129 -1.40 13.86 -5.83
CA LEU A 129 -2.81 13.67 -5.53
C LEU A 129 -3.04 13.58 -4.01
N TRP A 130 -2.22 12.81 -3.31
CA TRP A 130 -2.34 12.67 -1.85
C TRP A 130 -1.96 13.95 -1.11
N LEU A 131 -0.78 14.50 -1.36
CA LEU A 131 -0.24 15.64 -0.59
C LEU A 131 -0.88 16.99 -0.93
N CYS A 132 -1.57 17.12 -2.07
CA CYS A 132 -2.27 18.36 -2.43
C CYS A 132 -3.79 18.25 -2.24
N LEU A 133 -4.40 17.09 -2.48
CA LEU A 133 -5.88 16.94 -2.42
C LEU A 133 -6.37 16.19 -1.18
N ALA A 134 -5.64 15.18 -0.70
CA ALA A 134 -6.04 14.44 0.51
C ALA A 134 -5.55 15.13 1.80
N GLU A 135 -4.34 15.71 1.74
CA GLU A 135 -3.71 16.48 2.82
C GLU A 135 -3.34 17.90 2.33
N PRO A 136 -4.31 18.78 1.99
CA PRO A 136 -4.02 20.08 1.37
C PRO A 136 -3.04 20.96 2.16
N GLU A 137 -2.97 20.77 3.48
CA GLU A 137 -2.00 21.41 4.38
C GLU A 137 -0.52 21.02 4.08
N GLU A 138 -0.29 20.02 3.23
CA GLU A 138 1.02 19.52 2.80
C GLU A 138 1.41 19.94 1.38
N THR A 139 0.66 20.82 0.71
CA THR A 139 0.98 21.23 -0.69
C THR A 139 2.40 21.79 -0.83
N VAL A 140 2.90 22.52 0.18
CA VAL A 140 4.31 23.00 0.20
C VAL A 140 5.31 21.85 0.37
N SER A 141 4.98 20.86 1.19
CA SER A 141 5.78 19.64 1.32
C SER A 141 5.77 18.84 0.01
N ALA A 142 4.64 18.80 -0.70
CA ALA A 142 4.51 18.16 -2.00
C ALA A 142 5.49 18.75 -3.01
N ALA A 143 5.58 20.07 -3.11
CA ALA A 143 6.51 20.77 -3.98
C ALA A 143 7.98 20.35 -3.70
N ARG A 144 8.37 20.24 -2.43
CA ARG A 144 9.71 19.77 -2.05
C ARG A 144 9.95 18.31 -2.42
N ILE A 145 9.03 17.41 -2.07
CA ILE A 145 9.13 15.96 -2.35
C ILE A 145 9.18 15.69 -3.85
N LEU A 146 8.41 16.46 -4.64
CA LEU A 146 8.33 16.34 -6.09
C LEU A 146 9.41 17.14 -6.83
N ASN A 147 10.27 17.88 -6.11
CA ASN A 147 11.29 18.78 -6.67
C ASN A 147 10.73 19.76 -7.71
N THR A 148 9.64 20.45 -7.35
CA THR A 148 8.92 21.38 -8.23
C THR A 148 8.34 22.57 -7.47
N THR A 149 7.62 23.47 -8.14
CA THR A 149 6.94 24.61 -7.49
C THR A 149 5.59 24.18 -6.89
N VAL A 150 5.04 25.01 -5.99
CA VAL A 150 3.72 24.75 -5.37
C VAL A 150 2.62 24.72 -6.44
N GLU A 151 2.67 25.64 -7.39
CA GLU A 151 1.70 25.76 -8.49
C GLU A 151 1.76 24.55 -9.41
N PHE A 152 2.98 24.06 -9.70
CA PHE A 152 3.13 22.87 -10.53
C PHE A 152 2.73 21.60 -9.78
N ALA A 153 2.99 21.49 -8.48
CA ALA A 153 2.52 20.36 -7.66
C ALA A 153 0.98 20.29 -7.61
N ASP A 154 0.31 21.44 -7.49
CA ASP A 154 -1.17 21.51 -7.55
C ASP A 154 -1.70 21.16 -8.95
N SER A 155 -1.10 21.71 -10.00
CA SER A 155 -1.44 21.36 -11.40
C SER A 155 -1.26 19.87 -11.68
N LEU A 156 -0.17 19.27 -11.18
CA LEU A 156 0.08 17.83 -11.26
C LEU A 156 -0.97 17.03 -10.50
N ALA A 157 -1.43 17.50 -9.34
CA ALA A 157 -2.47 16.85 -8.56
C ALA A 157 -3.84 16.86 -9.28
N GLN A 158 -4.22 17.98 -9.91
CA GLN A 158 -5.45 18.05 -10.71
C GLN A 158 -5.37 17.19 -11.98
N SER A 159 -4.21 17.13 -12.62
CA SER A 159 -3.96 16.21 -13.74
C SER A 159 -4.03 14.75 -13.30
N ALA A 160 -3.43 14.41 -12.15
CA ALA A 160 -3.50 13.09 -11.55
C ALA A 160 -4.95 12.70 -11.20
N ARG A 161 -5.74 13.63 -10.66
CA ARG A 161 -7.18 13.44 -10.39
C ARG A 161 -7.94 13.11 -11.67
N SER A 162 -7.68 13.82 -12.77
CA SER A 162 -8.29 13.51 -14.07
C SER A 162 -7.90 12.12 -14.57
N ARG A 163 -6.62 11.76 -14.44
CA ARG A 163 -6.12 10.43 -14.82
C ARG A 163 -6.63 9.31 -13.92
N LEU A 164 -6.95 9.61 -12.65
CA LEU A 164 -7.57 8.66 -11.74
C LEU A 164 -8.97 8.24 -12.22
N VAL A 165 -9.76 9.18 -12.78
CA VAL A 165 -11.07 8.88 -13.38
C VAL A 165 -10.93 7.87 -14.54
N ASP A 166 -10.00 8.12 -15.46
CA ASP A 166 -9.80 7.22 -16.61
C ASP A 166 -9.23 5.85 -16.17
N THR A 167 -8.38 5.85 -15.14
CA THR A 167 -7.81 4.62 -14.57
C THR A 167 -8.86 3.82 -13.81
N PHE A 168 -9.76 4.49 -13.07
CA PHE A 168 -10.92 3.86 -12.43
C PHE A 168 -11.79 3.13 -13.45
N LEU A 169 -12.18 3.80 -14.54
CA LEU A 169 -13.01 3.20 -15.59
C LEU A 169 -12.33 1.97 -16.23
N ARG A 170 -11.01 2.01 -16.42
CA ARG A 170 -10.23 0.89 -16.95
C ARG A 170 -10.19 -0.29 -15.97
N VAL A 171 -9.89 -0.04 -14.69
CA VAL A 171 -9.87 -1.08 -13.65
C VAL A 171 -11.25 -1.69 -13.48
N ARG A 172 -12.29 -0.85 -13.44
CA ARG A 172 -13.69 -1.27 -13.39
C ARG A 172 -14.02 -2.22 -14.55
N ALA A 173 -13.67 -1.86 -15.78
CA ALA A 173 -13.93 -2.69 -16.95
C ALA A 173 -13.24 -4.07 -16.87
N GLY A 174 -12.04 -4.15 -16.27
CA GLY A 174 -11.35 -5.43 -16.06
C GLY A 174 -11.90 -6.29 -14.92
N ARG A 175 -12.67 -5.70 -13.98
CA ARG A 175 -13.19 -6.39 -12.78
C ARG A 175 -14.70 -6.64 -12.81
N THR A 176 -15.42 -6.00 -13.73
CA THR A 176 -16.88 -6.14 -13.83
C THR A 176 -17.21 -7.39 -14.63
N ALA A 177 -17.87 -8.36 -13.99
CA ALA A 177 -18.30 -9.59 -14.65
C ALA A 177 -19.60 -9.42 -15.47
N ASP A 178 -20.50 -8.53 -15.03
CA ASP A 178 -21.79 -8.30 -15.69
C ASP A 178 -21.63 -7.55 -17.04
N PRO A 179 -21.99 -8.18 -18.17
CA PRO A 179 -21.93 -7.54 -19.50
C PRO A 179 -22.78 -6.27 -19.60
N GLN A 180 -23.88 -6.15 -18.86
CA GLN A 180 -24.71 -4.95 -18.87
C GLN A 180 -23.97 -3.76 -18.24
N CYS A 181 -23.37 -3.97 -17.07
CA CYS A 181 -22.54 -2.97 -16.39
C CYS A 181 -21.33 -2.53 -17.22
N LEU A 182 -20.74 -3.44 -18.00
CA LEU A 182 -19.62 -3.15 -18.91
C LEU A 182 -20.04 -2.21 -20.06
N ARG A 183 -21.22 -2.46 -20.66
CA ARG A 183 -21.76 -1.64 -21.76
C ARG A 183 -21.86 -0.16 -21.40
N TYR A 184 -22.19 0.14 -20.14
CA TYR A 184 -22.39 1.51 -19.67
C TYR A 184 -21.11 2.24 -19.24
N GLY A 185 -19.95 1.59 -19.22
CA GLY A 185 -18.71 2.17 -18.68
C GLY A 185 -18.30 3.51 -19.30
N ALA A 186 -18.34 3.62 -20.64
CA ALA A 186 -18.02 4.87 -21.33
C ALA A 186 -19.02 6.00 -21.00
N MET A 187 -20.30 5.65 -20.86
CA MET A 187 -21.38 6.59 -20.58
C MET A 187 -21.31 7.12 -19.14
N LEU A 188 -20.96 6.27 -18.17
CA LEU A 188 -20.69 6.68 -16.78
C LEU A 188 -19.60 7.76 -16.74
N GLY A 189 -18.49 7.56 -17.46
CA GLY A 189 -17.41 8.54 -17.54
C GLY A 189 -17.83 9.86 -18.18
N ALA A 190 -18.66 9.80 -19.22
CA ALA A 190 -19.14 11.00 -19.92
C ALA A 190 -20.13 11.83 -19.06
N ILE A 191 -21.04 11.16 -18.36
CA ILE A 191 -21.96 11.80 -17.42
C ILE A 191 -21.22 12.36 -16.21
N ALA A 192 -20.26 11.60 -15.66
CA ALA A 192 -19.47 12.05 -14.52
C ALA A 192 -18.73 13.37 -14.79
N ARG A 193 -18.16 13.52 -16.00
CA ARG A 193 -17.48 14.74 -16.45
C ARG A 193 -18.42 15.88 -16.84
N GLY A 194 -19.74 15.65 -16.85
CA GLY A 194 -20.72 16.63 -17.30
C GLY A 194 -20.67 16.91 -18.80
N THR A 195 -20.00 16.07 -19.61
CA THR A 195 -20.03 16.22 -21.08
C THR A 195 -21.38 15.82 -21.67
N HIS A 196 -22.15 15.02 -20.94
CA HIS A 196 -23.58 14.78 -21.17
C HIS A 196 -24.37 15.32 -19.99
N ARG A 197 -25.36 16.19 -20.29
CA ARG A 197 -26.20 16.83 -19.26
C ARG A 197 -27.14 15.83 -18.59
N GLU A 198 -27.63 14.86 -19.34
CA GLU A 198 -28.60 13.87 -18.88
C GLU A 198 -28.17 12.46 -19.28
N ALA A 199 -28.43 11.50 -18.39
CA ALA A 199 -28.23 10.09 -18.69
C ALA A 199 -29.35 9.61 -19.62
N PRO A 200 -29.03 8.90 -20.72
CA PRO A 200 -30.01 8.22 -21.55
C PRO A 200 -30.97 7.33 -20.74
N ALA A 201 -32.20 7.18 -21.21
CA ALA A 201 -33.26 6.48 -20.48
C ALA A 201 -32.90 5.02 -20.11
N ASP A 202 -32.16 4.34 -20.99
CA ASP A 202 -31.71 2.97 -20.75
C ASP A 202 -30.64 2.88 -19.65
N LEU A 203 -29.72 3.86 -19.58
CA LEU A 203 -28.78 3.94 -18.46
C LEU A 203 -29.51 4.29 -17.16
N GLN A 204 -30.50 5.19 -17.18
CA GLN A 204 -31.26 5.51 -15.97
C GLN A 204 -31.97 4.27 -15.41
N GLN A 205 -32.64 3.50 -16.28
CA GLN A 205 -33.26 2.24 -15.88
C GLN A 205 -32.27 1.25 -15.26
N HIS A 206 -31.03 1.22 -15.76
CA HIS A 206 -29.97 0.40 -15.17
C HIS A 206 -29.53 0.92 -13.80
N LEU A 207 -29.32 2.24 -13.65
CA LEU A 207 -28.94 2.86 -12.38
C LEU A 207 -30.00 2.69 -11.28
N ASP A 208 -31.28 2.66 -11.66
CA ASP A 208 -32.39 2.40 -10.73
C ASP A 208 -32.37 0.99 -10.12
N THR A 209 -31.65 0.06 -10.74
CA THR A 209 -31.63 -1.37 -10.33
C THR A 209 -30.24 -1.89 -9.98
N CYS A 210 -29.18 -1.15 -10.31
CA CYS A 210 -27.79 -1.57 -10.12
C CYS A 210 -27.06 -0.66 -9.14
N ASP A 211 -27.03 -1.05 -7.86
CA ASP A 211 -26.32 -0.32 -6.80
C ASP A 211 -24.84 -0.10 -7.13
N PHE A 212 -24.19 -1.10 -7.77
CA PHE A 212 -22.79 -1.02 -8.18
C PHE A 212 -22.52 0.17 -9.11
N CYS A 213 -23.29 0.30 -10.19
CA CYS A 213 -23.13 1.40 -11.14
C CYS A 213 -23.54 2.76 -10.55
N THR A 214 -24.51 2.78 -9.63
CA THR A 214 -24.94 4.00 -8.93
C THR A 214 -23.88 4.52 -7.97
N VAL A 215 -23.23 3.62 -7.21
CA VAL A 215 -22.08 3.97 -6.36
C VAL A 215 -20.91 4.46 -7.21
N ASP A 216 -20.56 3.74 -8.27
CA ASP A 216 -19.47 4.12 -9.18
C ASP A 216 -19.71 5.48 -9.83
N LEU A 217 -20.94 5.78 -10.28
CA LEU A 217 -21.27 7.06 -10.87
C LEU A 217 -21.12 8.21 -9.87
N THR A 218 -21.56 8.00 -8.63
CA THR A 218 -21.44 9.00 -7.57
C THR A 218 -19.97 9.31 -7.28
N LEU A 219 -19.15 8.27 -7.14
CA LEU A 219 -17.71 8.38 -6.97
C LEU A 219 -17.06 9.12 -8.13
N LEU A 220 -17.38 8.72 -9.37
CA LEU A 220 -16.83 9.34 -10.58
C LEU A 220 -17.22 10.81 -10.70
N ARG A 221 -18.46 11.19 -10.34
CA ARG A 221 -18.89 12.60 -10.31
C ARG A 221 -18.08 13.40 -9.30
N THR A 222 -17.89 12.89 -8.09
CA THR A 222 -17.03 13.54 -7.09
C THR A 222 -15.61 13.71 -7.61
N LEU A 223 -15.02 12.68 -8.22
CA LEU A 223 -13.67 12.78 -8.81
C LEU A 223 -13.60 13.71 -10.02
N ALA A 224 -14.62 13.80 -10.87
CA ALA A 224 -14.54 14.58 -12.09
C ALA A 224 -14.87 16.06 -11.88
N VAL A 225 -15.90 16.37 -11.07
CA VAL A 225 -16.46 17.72 -10.94
C VAL A 225 -16.71 18.15 -9.49
N GLY A 226 -16.48 17.29 -8.50
CA GLY A 226 -16.65 17.61 -7.08
C GLY A 226 -15.70 18.72 -6.62
N ASP A 227 -16.11 19.43 -5.57
CA ASP A 227 -15.27 20.43 -4.91
C ASP A 227 -14.10 19.79 -4.15
N ALA A 228 -13.20 20.62 -3.62
CA ALA A 228 -11.99 20.15 -2.95
C ALA A 228 -12.28 19.30 -1.70
N GLU A 229 -13.33 19.60 -0.93
CA GLU A 229 -13.61 18.90 0.33
C GLU A 229 -14.29 17.55 0.07
N ASP A 230 -15.20 17.48 -0.90
CA ASP A 230 -15.81 16.21 -1.28
C ASP A 230 -14.78 15.25 -1.90
N VAL A 231 -13.87 15.77 -2.71
CA VAL A 231 -12.74 15.00 -3.26
C VAL A 231 -11.83 14.53 -2.14
N ARG A 232 -11.46 15.42 -1.22
CA ARG A 232 -10.64 15.07 -0.06
C ARG A 232 -11.29 13.96 0.77
N ARG A 233 -12.58 14.08 1.06
CA ARG A 233 -13.36 13.05 1.78
C ARG A 233 -13.30 11.72 1.06
N LEU A 234 -13.64 11.71 -0.23
CA LEU A 234 -13.65 10.50 -1.04
C LEU A 234 -12.27 9.84 -1.09
N LEU A 235 -11.22 10.60 -1.42
CA LEU A 235 -9.86 10.08 -1.54
C LEU A 235 -9.40 9.46 -0.22
N VAL A 236 -9.55 10.19 0.89
CA VAL A 236 -9.09 9.69 2.18
C VAL A 236 -9.91 8.48 2.63
N ASP A 237 -11.23 8.50 2.53
CA ASP A 237 -12.07 7.39 2.99
C ASP A 237 -11.85 6.11 2.15
N GLN A 238 -11.70 6.25 0.84
CA GLN A 238 -11.59 5.10 -0.06
C GLN A 238 -10.16 4.55 -0.17
N ILE A 239 -9.14 5.42 -0.15
CA ILE A 239 -7.74 4.97 -0.23
C ILE A 239 -7.28 4.41 1.11
N LEU A 240 -7.72 4.97 2.25
CA LEU A 240 -7.35 4.43 3.56
C LEU A 240 -8.15 3.18 3.93
N VAL A 241 -9.27 2.89 3.26
CA VAL A 241 -10.18 1.74 3.50
C VAL A 241 -10.99 1.89 4.79
N TRP A 242 -10.37 2.33 5.88
CA TRP A 242 -11.02 2.58 7.16
C TRP A 242 -10.42 3.80 7.87
N GLY A 243 -11.12 4.38 8.84
CA GLY A 243 -10.56 5.43 9.71
C GLY A 243 -10.34 6.79 9.03
N GLY A 244 -10.76 6.98 7.78
CA GLY A 244 -10.50 8.19 7.01
C GLY A 244 -11.06 9.47 7.64
N ALA A 245 -12.25 9.43 8.24
CA ALA A 245 -12.82 10.57 8.96
C ALA A 245 -11.99 10.98 10.19
N ALA A 246 -11.53 10.00 10.98
CA ALA A 246 -10.66 10.27 12.13
C ALA A 246 -9.30 10.84 11.66
N TYR A 247 -8.76 10.29 10.57
CA TYR A 247 -7.53 10.77 9.96
C TYR A 247 -7.65 12.22 9.46
N ARG A 248 -8.68 12.56 8.66
CA ARG A 248 -8.91 13.94 8.19
C ARG A 248 -9.04 14.92 9.34
N LYS A 249 -9.79 14.55 10.39
CA LYS A 249 -9.96 15.38 11.59
C LYS A 249 -8.61 15.65 12.27
N ALA A 250 -7.76 14.63 12.40
CA ALA A 250 -6.44 14.77 12.99
C ALA A 250 -5.48 15.60 12.12
N ARG A 251 -5.63 15.55 10.78
CA ARG A 251 -4.78 16.29 9.85
C ARG A 251 -5.21 17.73 9.61
N SER A 252 -6.50 18.03 9.78
CA SER A 252 -7.04 19.40 9.70
C SER A 252 -6.99 20.17 11.01
N GLY A 253 -6.66 19.52 12.13
CA GLY A 253 -6.49 20.20 13.41
C GLY A 253 -5.29 21.15 13.35
N ASP A 254 -5.51 22.41 13.73
CA ASP A 254 -4.51 23.49 13.78
C ASP A 254 -3.14 22.91 14.15
N ARG A 255 -2.20 22.99 13.20
CA ARG A 255 -0.79 23.11 13.54
C ARG A 255 -0.70 24.38 14.37
N VAL A 256 -0.90 24.26 15.70
CA VAL A 256 -0.27 25.19 16.63
C VAL A 256 1.19 25.07 16.25
N PRO A 257 1.81 26.12 15.65
CA PRO A 257 3.21 26.04 15.35
C PRO A 257 3.88 25.74 16.69
N SER A 258 4.59 24.62 16.78
CA SER A 258 5.52 24.39 17.88
C SER A 258 6.38 25.63 17.92
N ARG A 259 6.07 26.51 18.86
CA ARG A 259 6.85 27.69 19.15
C ARG A 259 8.12 27.12 19.74
N GLU A 260 9.10 26.93 18.88
CA GLU A 260 10.48 26.74 19.27
C GLU A 260 10.77 27.81 20.34
N PRO A 261 11.22 27.45 21.55
CA PRO A 261 11.53 28.43 22.56
C PRO A 261 12.62 29.33 21.99
N ALA A 262 12.25 30.56 21.61
CA ALA A 262 13.18 31.56 21.15
C ALA A 262 14.27 31.69 22.22
N THR A 263 15.47 31.24 21.87
CA THR A 263 16.68 31.45 22.64
C THR A 263 16.78 32.95 22.93
N PRO A 264 16.88 33.39 24.19
CA PRO A 264 17.03 34.81 24.47
C PRO A 264 18.36 35.26 23.87
N ALA A 265 18.30 36.11 22.85
CA ALA A 265 19.48 36.73 22.27
C ALA A 265 20.16 37.56 23.36
N SER A 266 21.41 37.21 23.64
CA SER A 266 22.28 37.90 24.57
C SER A 266 22.47 39.35 24.11
N SER A 267 22.09 40.27 24.98
CA SER A 267 22.21 41.72 24.82
C SER A 267 23.68 42.14 24.78
N ALA A 268 24.16 42.57 23.61
CA ALA A 268 25.37 43.36 23.50
C ALA A 268 25.05 44.84 23.79
N SER A 269 25.70 45.38 24.82
CA SER A 269 25.61 46.78 25.25
C SER A 269 26.02 47.77 24.15
N PRO A 270 25.26 48.85 23.90
CA PRO A 270 25.78 50.00 23.19
C PRO A 270 26.37 51.02 24.18
N VAL A 271 27.56 51.50 23.84
CA VAL A 271 28.24 52.64 24.47
C VAL A 271 27.41 53.91 24.29
N ARG A 272 27.20 54.65 25.39
CA ARG A 272 26.59 56.00 25.43
C ARG A 272 27.48 57.04 24.75
N PRO A 273 26.86 58.09 24.21
CA PRO A 273 27.22 59.41 24.70
C PRO A 273 26.00 60.19 25.22
N THR A 274 26.34 61.07 26.15
CA THR A 274 25.52 61.96 26.97
C THR A 274 24.85 63.07 26.16
N GLY A 275 23.61 63.40 26.49
CA GLY A 275 22.94 64.61 25.99
C GLY A 275 21.61 64.86 26.70
N ASN A 276 21.51 66.01 27.37
CA ASN A 276 20.46 66.48 28.26
C ASN A 276 19.10 66.80 27.61
N GLY A 277 18.06 66.83 28.47
CA GLY A 277 16.81 67.59 28.30
C GLY A 277 15.77 66.87 27.45
N GLY A 278 14.55 66.59 27.88
CA GLY A 278 13.64 67.44 28.65
C GLY A 278 12.39 67.67 27.78
N HIS A 279 11.22 67.55 28.41
CA HIS A 279 9.87 67.92 27.95
C HIS A 279 8.90 66.79 27.57
N ARG A 280 7.87 66.71 28.42
CA ARG A 280 6.52 66.20 28.22
C ARG A 280 5.86 66.82 26.99
N ALA A 281 4.97 66.08 26.32
CA ALA A 281 3.61 66.54 26.01
C ALA A 281 2.76 65.37 25.49
N GLU A 282 1.65 65.13 26.17
CA GLU A 282 0.41 64.61 25.57
C GLU A 282 0.03 65.47 24.37
N ASP A 283 -0.60 64.93 23.32
CA ASP A 283 -2.05 65.11 23.12
C ASP A 283 -2.57 64.64 21.74
N ARG A 284 -3.82 64.15 21.77
CA ARG A 284 -4.91 64.18 20.78
C ARG A 284 -4.61 64.14 19.26
N GLY A 285 -4.95 62.99 18.68
CA GLY A 285 -6.11 62.82 17.77
C GLY A 285 -6.16 63.58 16.45
N ARG A 286 -6.15 62.85 15.32
CA ARG A 286 -6.88 63.28 14.11
C ARG A 286 -7.29 62.09 13.23
N ARG A 287 -8.56 62.13 12.79
CA ARG A 287 -9.24 61.14 11.94
C ARG A 287 -8.98 61.41 10.44
N ARG A 288 -8.79 60.30 9.69
CA ARG A 288 -9.18 60.01 8.27
C ARG A 288 -8.51 60.81 7.13
N PRO A 289 -8.47 60.32 5.86
CA PRO A 289 -9.33 59.29 5.26
C PRO A 289 -8.65 58.18 4.42
N VAL A 290 -9.47 57.16 4.14
CA VAL A 290 -9.30 56.02 3.23
C VAL A 290 -9.21 56.50 1.78
N LEU A 291 -8.25 55.96 1.01
CA LEU A 291 -8.19 56.12 -0.43
C LEU A 291 -8.36 54.74 -1.09
N VAL A 292 -9.49 54.59 -1.78
CA VAL A 292 -9.86 53.43 -2.59
C VAL A 292 -9.09 53.54 -3.91
N VAL A 293 -8.27 52.54 -4.23
CA VAL A 293 -7.68 52.38 -5.56
C VAL A 293 -8.38 51.22 -6.24
N ALA A 294 -9.26 51.56 -7.19
CA ALA A 294 -9.83 50.65 -8.15
C ALA A 294 -8.84 50.46 -9.31
N VAL A 295 -8.41 49.22 -9.58
CA VAL A 295 -7.66 48.88 -10.79
C VAL A 295 -8.60 48.14 -11.72
N THR A 296 -9.01 48.82 -12.78
CA THR A 296 -9.69 48.26 -13.95
C THR A 296 -8.65 47.70 -14.92
N VAL A 297 -8.63 46.39 -15.13
CA VAL A 297 -7.88 45.77 -16.25
C VAL A 297 -8.87 45.56 -17.39
N ALA A 298 -8.75 46.39 -18.43
CA ALA A 298 -9.45 46.23 -19.69
C ALA A 298 -8.61 45.35 -20.64
N VAL A 299 -9.27 44.36 -21.21
CA VAL A 299 -8.78 43.45 -22.25
C VAL A 299 -8.57 44.20 -23.57
N THR A 300 -7.45 43.98 -24.25
CA THR A 300 -7.35 44.17 -25.69
C THR A 300 -6.78 42.90 -26.34
N ALA A 301 -7.58 42.30 -27.21
CA ALA A 301 -7.22 41.20 -28.08
C ALA A 301 -7.23 41.71 -29.52
N VAL A 302 -6.09 41.66 -30.23
CA VAL A 302 -6.00 41.48 -31.70
C VAL A 302 -4.63 40.88 -32.06
N LEU A 303 -4.67 39.61 -32.47
CA LEU A 303 -3.98 38.96 -33.60
C LEU A 303 -2.58 39.43 -34.03
N THR A 304 -1.58 38.56 -33.84
CA THR A 304 -0.55 38.27 -34.86
C THR A 304 -0.33 36.77 -34.98
N THR A 305 -0.82 36.22 -36.08
CA THR A 305 -0.48 34.91 -36.64
C THR A 305 0.96 34.86 -37.14
N GLY A 306 1.65 33.74 -36.90
CA GLY A 306 2.84 33.36 -37.66
C GLY A 306 4.07 33.15 -36.79
N VAL A 307 4.26 31.90 -36.35
CA VAL A 307 5.52 31.13 -36.20
C VAL A 307 5.31 30.12 -35.06
N LEU A 308 4.63 29.00 -35.38
CA LEU A 308 4.95 27.64 -34.89
C LEU A 308 4.07 26.60 -35.60
N ARG A 309 4.13 26.58 -36.94
CA ARG A 309 3.53 25.53 -37.79
C ARG A 309 4.57 25.03 -38.79
N LEU A 310 5.74 24.68 -38.28
CA LEU A 310 6.89 24.21 -39.08
C LEU A 310 7.71 23.11 -38.39
N LEU A 311 7.04 22.21 -37.65
CA LEU A 311 7.59 20.88 -37.31
C LEU A 311 6.51 19.76 -37.37
N ALA A 312 5.36 20.00 -38.01
CA ALA A 312 4.40 18.94 -38.34
C ALA A 312 4.65 18.49 -39.79
N GLY A 313 5.71 17.69 -39.97
CA GLY A 313 5.94 16.96 -41.22
C GLY A 313 4.94 15.82 -41.33
N SER A 314 4.13 15.87 -42.38
CA SER A 314 3.26 14.80 -42.87
C SER A 314 4.11 13.61 -43.32
N GLY A 315 4.08 12.52 -42.55
CA GLY A 315 4.56 11.20 -42.95
C GLY A 315 3.38 10.26 -43.17
N SER A 316 3.29 9.76 -44.39
CA SER A 316 2.31 8.77 -44.86
C SER A 316 2.41 7.44 -44.10
N ALA A 317 1.31 6.70 -44.12
CA ALA A 317 1.12 5.42 -43.46
C ALA A 317 2.18 4.36 -43.78
N GLU A 318 2.78 3.77 -42.74
CA GLU A 318 3.32 2.40 -42.72
C GLU A 318 3.56 1.97 -41.25
N GLY A 319 2.95 0.84 -40.84
CA GLY A 319 3.37 0.03 -39.69
C GLY A 319 3.31 0.66 -38.29
N ALA A 320 2.13 0.96 -37.76
CA ALA A 320 1.97 1.18 -36.32
C ALA A 320 2.04 -0.18 -35.59
N GLU A 321 3.25 -0.58 -35.21
CA GLU A 321 3.48 -1.67 -34.26
C GLU A 321 2.81 -1.28 -32.93
N ARG A 322 1.78 -2.04 -32.59
CA ARG A 322 1.00 -1.92 -31.36
C ARG A 322 1.97 -1.90 -30.18
N PRO A 323 1.98 -0.88 -29.30
CA PRO A 323 2.72 -0.97 -28.06
C PRO A 323 2.16 -2.16 -27.29
N GLN A 324 2.93 -3.26 -27.24
CA GLN A 324 2.68 -4.31 -26.28
C GLN A 324 2.80 -3.65 -24.92
N ALA A 325 1.64 -3.39 -24.31
CA ALA A 325 1.56 -3.27 -22.88
C ALA A 325 2.27 -4.50 -22.31
N THR A 326 3.40 -4.29 -21.64
CA THR A 326 3.93 -5.26 -20.70
C THR A 326 2.88 -5.38 -19.61
N ALA A 327 1.88 -6.23 -19.86
CA ALA A 327 1.14 -6.86 -18.81
C ALA A 327 2.19 -7.55 -17.96
N THR A 328 2.38 -7.10 -16.72
CA THR A 328 2.94 -7.94 -15.69
C THR A 328 2.09 -9.20 -15.72
N ALA A 329 2.63 -10.25 -16.35
CA ALA A 329 1.93 -11.51 -16.56
C ALA A 329 1.79 -12.19 -15.20
N SER A 330 0.74 -11.77 -14.49
CA SER A 330 0.09 -12.53 -13.43
C SER A 330 -0.26 -13.88 -14.02
N ILE A 331 0.09 -14.94 -13.29
CA ILE A 331 -0.02 -16.33 -13.74
C ILE A 331 -1.45 -16.56 -14.25
N ALA A 332 -1.57 -16.88 -15.54
CA ALA A 332 -2.82 -17.35 -16.10
C ALA A 332 -3.16 -18.72 -15.48
N PRO A 333 -4.42 -18.97 -15.11
CA PRO A 333 -4.88 -20.10 -14.28
C PRO A 333 -4.81 -21.51 -14.92
N SER A 334 -3.96 -21.72 -15.92
CA SER A 334 -3.78 -23.03 -16.57
C SER A 334 -2.30 -23.23 -16.89
N SER A 335 -1.50 -23.49 -15.86
CA SER A 335 -0.05 -23.53 -16.02
C SER A 335 0.63 -24.54 -15.09
N VAL A 336 0.02 -25.72 -14.92
CA VAL A 336 0.70 -26.88 -14.32
C VAL A 336 1.56 -27.51 -15.42
N ALA A 337 2.88 -27.46 -15.26
CA ALA A 337 3.78 -28.24 -16.09
C ALA A 337 3.82 -29.64 -15.47
N ALA A 338 3.16 -30.62 -16.11
CA ALA A 338 3.14 -32.05 -15.75
C ALA A 338 3.37 -32.33 -14.24
N ALA A 339 2.29 -32.38 -13.46
CA ALA A 339 2.38 -32.60 -12.02
C ALA A 339 3.16 -33.89 -11.70
N THR A 340 4.38 -33.73 -11.20
CA THR A 340 5.10 -34.80 -10.50
C THR A 340 4.40 -35.02 -9.15
N THR A 341 4.34 -36.27 -8.70
CA THR A 341 3.69 -36.67 -7.44
C THR A 341 4.69 -36.85 -6.29
N ASP A 342 5.90 -36.32 -6.46
CA ASP A 342 6.97 -36.45 -5.48
C ASP A 342 6.63 -35.66 -4.21
N THR A 343 6.78 -36.32 -3.07
CA THR A 343 6.55 -35.76 -1.74
C THR A 343 7.88 -35.51 -1.05
N ILE A 344 8.01 -34.36 -0.39
CA ILE A 344 9.21 -33.97 0.35
C ILE A 344 8.89 -33.69 1.81
N THR A 345 9.92 -33.75 2.66
CA THR A 345 9.86 -33.24 4.04
C THR A 345 10.65 -31.94 4.15
N LEU A 346 9.99 -30.86 4.55
CA LEU A 346 10.64 -29.57 4.77
C LEU A 346 11.29 -29.52 6.16
N LYS A 347 12.50 -30.06 6.29
CA LYS A 347 13.25 -30.08 7.55
C LYS A 347 14.26 -28.94 7.63
N SER A 348 14.10 -28.07 8.63
CA SER A 348 15.00 -26.95 8.91
C SER A 348 16.39 -27.46 9.31
N VAL A 349 17.44 -27.00 8.61
CA VAL A 349 18.85 -27.33 8.91
C VAL A 349 19.28 -26.76 10.25
N SER A 350 18.77 -25.58 10.64
CA SER A 350 19.19 -24.89 11.86
C SER A 350 18.56 -25.47 13.12
N THR A 351 17.28 -25.86 13.06
CA THR A 351 16.54 -26.32 14.24
C THR A 351 16.32 -27.84 14.26
N GLY A 352 16.52 -28.52 13.13
CA GLY A 352 16.19 -29.93 12.96
C GLY A 352 14.68 -30.23 12.97
N ARG A 353 13.83 -29.19 12.97
CA ARG A 353 12.36 -29.28 13.03
C ARG A 353 11.76 -29.34 11.63
N CYS A 354 10.60 -29.97 11.50
CA CYS A 354 9.87 -30.14 10.25
C CYS A 354 8.70 -29.15 10.16
N VAL A 355 8.40 -28.68 8.95
CA VAL A 355 7.19 -27.87 8.70
C VAL A 355 5.97 -28.77 8.77
N ASN A 356 5.12 -28.54 9.76
CA ASN A 356 3.88 -29.24 9.99
C ASN A 356 2.71 -28.34 9.57
N GLY A 357 1.95 -28.80 8.57
CA GLY A 357 0.70 -28.20 8.15
C GLY A 357 -0.46 -28.92 8.84
N PRO A 358 -1.00 -28.39 9.95
CA PRO A 358 -2.03 -29.09 10.71
C PRO A 358 -3.25 -29.36 9.82
N ALA A 359 -3.79 -30.58 9.92
CA ALA A 359 -5.04 -30.93 9.28
C ALA A 359 -6.19 -30.18 9.97
N THR A 360 -7.18 -29.74 9.21
CA THR A 360 -8.46 -29.34 9.79
C THR A 360 -9.19 -30.62 10.19
N ASP A 361 -9.40 -30.83 11.49
CA ASP A 361 -10.43 -31.76 11.95
C ASP A 361 -11.79 -31.13 11.64
N ALA A 362 -12.18 -31.17 10.37
CA ALA A 362 -13.50 -30.75 9.94
C ALA A 362 -14.51 -31.79 10.42
N SER A 363 -15.05 -31.59 11.64
CA SER A 363 -16.31 -32.22 12.00
C SER A 363 -17.38 -31.76 10.99
N PRO A 364 -18.10 -32.68 10.33
CA PRO A 364 -19.11 -32.32 9.35
C PRO A 364 -20.26 -31.57 10.05
N GLY A 365 -20.32 -30.24 9.89
CA GLY A 365 -21.39 -29.40 10.44
C GLY A 365 -20.96 -28.01 10.88
N SER A 366 -19.68 -27.80 11.18
CA SER A 366 -19.10 -26.47 11.37
C SER A 366 -18.71 -25.90 10.01
N GLY A 367 -19.07 -24.64 9.72
CA GLY A 367 -18.66 -23.93 8.50
C GLY A 367 -17.12 -23.92 8.31
N PRO A 368 -16.60 -23.34 7.22
CA PRO A 368 -15.17 -23.38 6.92
C PRO A 368 -14.38 -22.70 8.04
N ALA A 369 -13.85 -23.49 8.97
CA ALA A 369 -12.88 -23.02 9.95
C ALA A 369 -11.58 -22.70 9.21
N PRO A 370 -10.90 -21.59 9.51
CA PRO A 370 -9.57 -21.33 8.96
C PRO A 370 -8.68 -22.52 9.33
N ALA A 371 -7.97 -23.07 8.33
CA ALA A 371 -6.94 -24.06 8.60
C ALA A 371 -5.89 -23.44 9.53
N ALA A 372 -5.50 -24.17 10.58
CA ALA A 372 -4.47 -23.67 11.48
C ALA A 372 -3.16 -23.41 10.70
N ASP A 373 -2.45 -22.36 11.11
CA ASP A 373 -1.22 -21.92 10.45
C ASP A 373 -0.15 -23.03 10.49
N PRO A 374 0.62 -23.22 9.41
CA PRO A 374 1.80 -24.08 9.44
C PRO A 374 2.79 -23.64 10.51
N VAL A 375 3.32 -24.61 11.25
CA VAL A 375 4.31 -24.38 12.30
C VAL A 375 5.52 -25.28 12.11
N LEU A 376 6.66 -24.88 12.66
CA LEU A 376 7.76 -25.82 12.86
C LEU A 376 7.40 -26.73 14.04
N ALA A 377 7.58 -28.04 13.88
CA ALA A 377 7.29 -29.08 14.87
C ALA A 377 8.43 -30.11 14.93
N ALA A 378 8.45 -30.96 15.97
CA ALA A 378 9.36 -32.10 15.98
C ALA A 378 9.05 -33.01 14.77
N CYS A 379 10.08 -33.52 14.10
CA CYS A 379 9.88 -34.40 12.96
C CYS A 379 9.31 -35.74 13.43
N ASP A 380 8.11 -36.08 12.98
CA ASP A 380 7.40 -37.32 13.34
C ASP A 380 7.15 -38.25 12.15
N GLY A 381 7.41 -37.77 10.92
CA GLY A 381 7.17 -38.52 9.68
C GLY A 381 5.68 -38.70 9.36
N GLY A 382 4.80 -37.95 10.02
CA GLY A 382 3.37 -38.00 9.77
C GLY A 382 2.97 -37.28 8.48
N ARG A 383 1.77 -37.60 7.97
CA ARG A 383 1.21 -37.03 6.73
C ARG A 383 1.07 -35.50 6.75
N THR A 384 0.99 -34.89 7.92
CA THR A 384 0.96 -33.42 8.08
C THR A 384 2.34 -32.77 7.89
N GLN A 385 3.42 -33.55 7.80
CA GLN A 385 4.78 -33.10 7.53
C GLN A 385 5.26 -33.47 6.12
N GLU A 386 4.45 -34.21 5.37
CA GLU A 386 4.66 -34.56 3.97
C GLU A 386 4.06 -33.47 3.06
N TRP A 387 4.88 -32.98 2.13
CA TRP A 387 4.51 -31.92 1.20
C TRP A 387 4.68 -32.42 -0.23
N GLN A 388 3.57 -32.60 -0.95
CA GLN A 388 3.60 -32.91 -2.37
C GLN A 388 4.03 -31.67 -3.17
N VAL A 389 5.03 -31.83 -4.04
CA VAL A 389 5.57 -30.75 -4.87
C VAL A 389 4.84 -30.72 -6.21
N VAL A 390 4.11 -29.62 -6.47
CA VAL A 390 3.45 -29.39 -7.74
C VAL A 390 4.24 -28.34 -8.53
N ARG A 391 4.81 -28.74 -9.66
CA ARG A 391 5.56 -27.81 -10.52
C ARG A 391 4.64 -26.84 -11.23
N LEU A 392 4.98 -25.57 -11.12
CA LEU A 392 4.33 -24.45 -11.80
C LEU A 392 5.25 -23.94 -12.93
N THR A 393 4.77 -22.96 -13.68
CA THR A 393 5.61 -22.27 -14.68
C THR A 393 6.74 -21.47 -14.05
N LYS A 394 7.72 -21.07 -14.89
CA LYS A 394 8.86 -20.22 -14.49
C LYS A 394 9.73 -20.81 -13.37
N GLY A 395 9.70 -22.14 -13.20
CA GLY A 395 10.49 -22.85 -12.19
C GLY A 395 9.94 -22.74 -10.76
N ALA A 396 8.74 -22.20 -10.58
CA ALA A 396 8.09 -22.20 -9.27
C ALA A 396 7.44 -23.54 -8.94
N VAL A 397 7.20 -23.76 -7.65
CA VAL A 397 6.49 -24.91 -7.11
C VAL A 397 5.40 -24.44 -6.15
N ALA A 398 4.28 -25.16 -6.14
CA ALA A 398 3.32 -25.15 -5.04
C ALA A 398 3.59 -26.37 -4.14
N LEU A 399 3.34 -26.22 -2.85
CA LEU A 399 3.56 -27.25 -1.84
C LEU A 399 2.22 -27.64 -1.23
N VAL A 400 1.74 -28.83 -1.53
CA VAL A 400 0.46 -29.34 -1.03
C VAL A 400 0.71 -30.21 0.19
N ASN A 401 0.11 -29.87 1.32
CA ASN A 401 0.20 -30.72 2.50
C ASN A 401 -0.61 -32.01 2.27
N VAL A 402 0.03 -33.16 2.46
CA VAL A 402 -0.59 -34.48 2.21
C VAL A 402 -1.71 -34.80 3.22
N GLY A 403 -1.62 -34.27 4.44
CA GLY A 403 -2.63 -34.42 5.49
C GLY A 403 -3.88 -33.58 5.25
N SER A 404 -3.72 -32.29 4.98
CA SER A 404 -4.83 -31.34 4.82
C SER A 404 -5.36 -31.23 3.38
N ARG A 405 -4.56 -31.61 2.37
CA ARG A 405 -4.80 -31.36 0.94
C ARG A 405 -4.92 -29.87 0.59
N LEU A 406 -4.31 -29.01 1.39
CA LEU A 406 -4.24 -27.57 1.15
C LEU A 406 -2.82 -27.17 0.76
N CYS A 407 -2.70 -26.12 -0.03
CA CYS A 407 -1.43 -25.54 -0.45
C CYS A 407 -0.89 -24.59 0.62
N LEU A 408 0.44 -24.62 0.81
CA LEU A 408 1.18 -23.62 1.57
C LEU A 408 1.03 -22.25 0.89
N ASP A 409 0.72 -21.24 1.69
CA ASP A 409 0.31 -19.92 1.21
C ASP A 409 0.88 -18.83 2.12
N ILE A 410 1.28 -17.68 1.55
CA ILE A 410 1.75 -16.52 2.31
C ILE A 410 0.55 -15.75 2.87
N ALA A 411 0.45 -15.64 4.19
CA ALA A 411 -0.59 -14.84 4.82
C ALA A 411 -0.24 -13.35 4.76
N GLY A 412 -0.72 -12.64 3.74
CA GLY A 412 -0.57 -11.19 3.63
C GLY A 412 -0.30 -10.66 2.23
N TYR A 413 0.73 -9.82 2.11
CA TYR A 413 1.03 -8.99 0.95
C TYR A 413 2.38 -9.33 0.31
N ARG A 414 2.91 -10.52 0.60
CA ARG A 414 4.23 -10.99 0.17
C ARG A 414 5.33 -10.04 0.64
N VAL A 415 5.33 -9.70 1.92
CA VAL A 415 6.37 -8.89 2.57
C VAL A 415 7.00 -9.62 3.76
N ALA A 416 8.15 -9.10 4.21
CA ALA A 416 8.90 -9.68 5.32
C ALA A 416 8.13 -9.42 6.62
N GLY A 417 7.86 -10.47 7.36
CA GLY A 417 7.00 -10.46 8.54
C GLY A 417 5.64 -11.12 8.30
N ASP A 418 5.21 -11.29 7.04
CA ASP A 418 3.97 -12.00 6.72
C ASP A 418 4.02 -13.43 7.25
N GLY A 419 2.90 -13.91 7.78
CA GLY A 419 2.77 -15.27 8.28
C GLY A 419 2.69 -16.29 7.14
N MET A 420 2.54 -17.55 7.51
CA MET A 420 2.19 -18.61 6.57
C MET A 420 0.82 -19.18 6.95
N GLN A 421 0.06 -19.60 5.95
CA GLN A 421 -1.24 -20.25 6.11
C GLN A 421 -1.37 -21.43 5.14
N GLN A 422 -2.50 -22.14 5.21
CA GLN A 422 -2.86 -23.15 4.22
C GLN A 422 -4.19 -22.78 3.56
N ARG A 423 -4.26 -22.91 2.23
CA ARG A 423 -5.46 -22.57 1.44
C ARG A 423 -5.77 -23.62 0.38
N PRO A 424 -7.00 -23.69 -0.14
CA PRO A 424 -7.27 -24.47 -1.34
C PRO A 424 -6.28 -24.10 -2.42
N CYS A 425 -5.78 -25.12 -3.13
CA CYS A 425 -4.71 -24.93 -4.09
C CYS A 425 -5.18 -24.04 -5.24
N ALA A 426 -4.43 -22.97 -5.49
CA ALA A 426 -4.80 -21.94 -6.45
C ALA A 426 -4.83 -22.48 -7.88
N TYR A 427 -3.90 -23.38 -8.21
CA TYR A 427 -3.84 -24.01 -9.53
C TYR A 427 -5.07 -24.90 -9.83
N GLU A 428 -5.78 -25.40 -8.82
CA GLU A 428 -7.01 -26.20 -8.98
C GLU A 428 -8.25 -25.32 -9.13
N GLN A 429 -8.26 -24.15 -8.48
CA GLN A 429 -9.36 -23.20 -8.52
C GLN A 429 -9.40 -22.37 -9.82
N GLY A 430 -8.30 -22.38 -10.57
CA GLY A 430 -8.18 -21.67 -11.82
C GLY A 430 -8.40 -20.16 -11.66
N ALA A 431 -9.20 -19.55 -12.56
CA ALA A 431 -9.38 -18.10 -12.62
C ALA A 431 -10.03 -17.49 -11.37
N SER A 432 -10.70 -18.34 -10.58
CA SER A 432 -11.39 -17.97 -9.36
C SER A 432 -10.47 -17.97 -8.13
N ALA A 433 -9.23 -18.45 -8.28
CA ALA A 433 -8.27 -18.52 -7.19
C ALA A 433 -7.96 -17.11 -6.64
N PRO A 434 -8.21 -16.84 -5.35
CA PRO A 434 -7.75 -15.61 -4.73
C PRO A 434 -6.23 -15.67 -4.52
N PHE A 435 -5.52 -14.72 -5.14
CA PHE A 435 -4.06 -14.51 -4.97
C PHE A 435 -3.21 -15.76 -5.27
N PRO A 436 -3.30 -16.33 -6.50
CA PRO A 436 -2.52 -17.52 -6.87
C PRO A 436 -1.01 -17.36 -6.68
N GLU A 437 -0.51 -16.13 -6.76
CA GLU A 437 0.90 -15.82 -6.56
C GLU A 437 1.40 -16.03 -5.11
N ASP A 438 0.53 -16.13 -4.11
CA ASP A 438 0.89 -16.40 -2.71
C ASP A 438 1.30 -17.85 -2.45
N GLN A 439 1.05 -18.75 -3.41
CA GLN A 439 1.35 -20.19 -3.34
C GLN A 439 2.52 -20.59 -4.25
N ALA A 440 3.18 -19.64 -4.90
CA ALA A 440 4.25 -19.89 -5.85
C ALA A 440 5.64 -19.59 -5.24
N PHE A 441 6.39 -20.65 -4.97
CA PHE A 441 7.74 -20.55 -4.38
C PHE A 441 8.81 -20.99 -5.39
N LEU A 442 9.93 -20.28 -5.44
CA LEU A 442 11.13 -20.64 -6.20
C LEU A 442 12.11 -21.36 -5.26
N PRO A 443 12.38 -22.66 -5.48
CA PRO A 443 13.46 -23.34 -4.80
C PRO A 443 14.80 -22.76 -5.25
N ARG A 444 15.70 -22.46 -4.31
CA ARG A 444 17.08 -22.06 -4.62
C ARG A 444 18.06 -22.88 -3.79
N ALA A 445 18.98 -23.54 -4.47
CA ALA A 445 20.09 -24.24 -3.83
C ALA A 445 20.90 -23.28 -2.93
N ALA A 446 21.31 -23.79 -1.77
CA ALA A 446 22.11 -23.13 -0.77
C ALA A 446 23.26 -24.05 -0.34
N ALA A 447 24.23 -23.51 0.41
CA ALA A 447 25.41 -24.28 0.80
C ALA A 447 25.07 -25.48 1.71
N GLY A 448 25.78 -26.59 1.53
CA GLY A 448 25.72 -27.79 2.37
C GLY A 448 24.42 -28.59 2.19
N ASP A 449 24.14 -29.03 0.97
CA ASP A 449 22.99 -29.85 0.59
C ASP A 449 21.68 -29.32 1.19
N SER A 450 21.43 -28.03 0.96
CA SER A 450 20.26 -27.34 1.47
C SER A 450 19.66 -26.42 0.43
N PHE A 451 18.42 -26.00 0.65
CA PHE A 451 17.75 -25.03 -0.21
C PHE A 451 16.92 -24.03 0.59
N VAL A 452 16.51 -22.96 -0.06
CA VAL A 452 15.54 -21.98 0.46
C VAL A 452 14.35 -21.88 -0.48
N LEU A 453 13.18 -21.59 0.06
CA LEU A 453 11.94 -21.36 -0.70
C LEU A 453 11.66 -19.86 -0.76
N VAL A 454 11.90 -19.28 -1.93
CA VAL A 454 11.80 -17.84 -2.19
C VAL A 454 10.42 -17.51 -2.76
N CYS A 455 9.81 -16.39 -2.40
CA CYS A 455 8.57 -15.96 -3.06
C CYS A 455 8.85 -15.62 -4.53
N GLN A 456 8.09 -16.18 -5.47
CA GLN A 456 8.35 -15.98 -6.90
C GLN A 456 8.29 -14.51 -7.31
N ASP A 457 7.22 -13.82 -6.91
CA ASP A 457 6.96 -12.44 -7.32
C ASP A 457 7.74 -11.41 -6.46
N ASN A 458 8.38 -11.88 -5.39
CA ASN A 458 9.21 -11.07 -4.52
C ASN A 458 10.45 -11.85 -4.07
N PRO A 459 11.50 -11.92 -4.91
CA PRO A 459 12.68 -12.75 -4.62
C PRO A 459 13.55 -12.23 -3.47
N GLU A 460 13.22 -11.04 -2.93
CA GLU A 460 13.86 -10.49 -1.74
C GLU A 460 13.35 -11.12 -0.44
N ILE A 461 12.35 -12.00 -0.50
CA ILE A 461 11.85 -12.74 0.67
C ILE A 461 11.81 -14.25 0.43
N ALA A 462 12.03 -14.99 1.50
CA ALA A 462 11.95 -16.44 1.55
C ALA A 462 11.23 -16.89 2.83
N ILE A 463 10.77 -18.14 2.83
CA ILE A 463 10.26 -18.77 4.04
C ILE A 463 11.37 -18.75 5.10
N GLY A 464 11.02 -18.26 6.28
CA GLY A 464 11.89 -18.23 7.42
C GLY A 464 11.14 -18.45 8.72
N GLU A 465 11.81 -18.14 9.83
CA GLU A 465 11.27 -18.33 11.17
C GLU A 465 11.36 -17.02 11.95
N ARG A 466 10.32 -16.75 12.73
CA ARG A 466 10.28 -15.67 13.72
C ARG A 466 9.51 -16.16 14.94
N ASP A 467 10.13 -16.06 16.11
CA ASP A 467 9.49 -16.38 17.39
C ASP A 467 8.85 -17.79 17.40
N GLY A 468 9.52 -18.77 16.78
CA GLY A 468 9.05 -20.17 16.67
C GLY A 468 8.00 -20.43 15.59
N LYS A 469 7.54 -19.39 14.88
CA LYS A 469 6.52 -19.47 13.82
C LYS A 469 7.14 -19.28 12.43
N LEU A 470 6.55 -19.93 11.44
CA LEU A 470 6.91 -19.70 10.04
C LEU A 470 6.43 -18.31 9.61
N SER A 471 7.30 -17.58 8.92
CA SER A 471 6.99 -16.27 8.36
C SER A 471 7.91 -15.96 7.19
N MET A 472 7.51 -15.03 6.34
CA MET A 472 8.36 -14.52 5.28
C MET A 472 9.46 -13.64 5.84
N ARG A 473 10.70 -13.86 5.39
CA ARG A 473 11.89 -13.15 5.88
C ARG A 473 12.72 -12.65 4.71
N THR A 474 13.38 -11.51 4.90
CA THR A 474 14.27 -10.92 3.90
C THR A 474 15.45 -11.85 3.59
N THR A 475 15.76 -12.04 2.30
CA THR A 475 16.86 -12.89 1.81
C THR A 475 18.23 -12.19 1.85
N THR A 476 18.26 -10.85 1.83
CA THR A 476 19.50 -10.05 1.85
C THR A 476 20.21 -10.04 3.21
N LEU A 477 19.53 -10.42 4.29
CA LEU A 477 20.13 -10.59 5.60
C LEU A 477 20.50 -12.07 5.80
N THR A 478 21.79 -12.36 5.73
CA THR A 478 22.37 -13.65 6.10
C THR A 478 21.84 -14.07 7.48
N ASN A 479 21.30 -15.30 7.57
CA ASN A 479 20.74 -15.97 8.76
C ASN A 479 19.24 -15.79 9.06
N LYS A 480 18.43 -15.15 8.22
CA LYS A 480 16.98 -15.01 8.51
C LYS A 480 16.04 -15.93 7.73
N ALA A 481 16.45 -16.42 6.56
CA ALA A 481 15.71 -17.45 5.83
C ALA A 481 15.98 -18.84 6.43
N VAL A 482 14.96 -19.70 6.46
CA VAL A 482 15.13 -21.10 6.86
C VAL A 482 15.75 -21.85 5.69
N ARG A 483 16.89 -22.50 5.94
CA ARG A 483 17.46 -23.48 5.02
C ARG A 483 16.84 -24.83 5.32
N PHE A 484 16.33 -25.49 4.29
CA PHE A 484 15.78 -26.84 4.36
C PHE A 484 16.80 -27.85 3.85
N THR A 485 16.85 -29.04 4.45
CA THR A 485 17.72 -30.13 3.98
C THR A 485 17.30 -30.58 2.58
N SER A 486 18.27 -30.78 1.69
CA SER A 486 18.06 -31.28 0.34
C SER A 486 18.64 -32.68 0.23
N ASP A 487 17.80 -33.71 0.25
CA ASP A 487 18.18 -35.05 -0.21
C ASP A 487 17.94 -35.19 -1.73
N GLU A 488 18.29 -36.35 -2.29
CA GLU A 488 18.17 -36.61 -3.73
C GLU A 488 16.72 -36.53 -4.22
N GLU A 489 15.76 -37.00 -3.39
CA GLU A 489 14.33 -36.94 -3.68
C GLU A 489 13.84 -35.48 -3.70
N ALA A 490 14.21 -34.68 -2.70
CA ALA A 490 13.86 -33.27 -2.64
C ALA A 490 14.49 -32.46 -3.76
N ALA A 491 15.77 -32.71 -4.09
CA ALA A 491 16.46 -32.04 -5.18
C ALA A 491 15.79 -32.35 -6.52
N SER A 492 15.48 -33.63 -6.77
CA SER A 492 14.74 -34.07 -7.95
C SER A 492 13.37 -33.40 -8.01
N ALA A 493 12.54 -33.50 -6.97
CA ALA A 493 11.18 -32.97 -6.92
C ALA A 493 11.13 -31.45 -7.14
N LEU A 494 12.09 -30.72 -6.59
CA LEU A 494 12.18 -29.26 -6.69
C LEU A 494 12.89 -28.78 -7.97
N GLY A 495 13.56 -29.67 -8.70
CA GLY A 495 14.35 -29.34 -9.88
C GLY A 495 15.61 -28.52 -9.56
N LEU A 496 16.31 -28.90 -8.48
CA LEU A 496 17.54 -28.27 -7.99
C LEU A 496 18.82 -28.94 -8.47
#